data_AF-A0A6V6ZDG7-F1
#
_entry.id   AF-A0A6V6ZDG7-F1
#
_cell.length_a   1.000
_cell.length_b   1.000
_cell.length_c   1.000
_cell.angle_alpha   90.00
_cell.angle_beta   90.00
_cell.angle_gamma   90.00
#
_symmetry.space_group_name_H-M   'P 1'
#
loop_
_entity.id
_entity.type
_entity.pdbx_description
1 polymer ?
#
loop_
_entity_poly.entity_id
_entity_poly.type
_entity_poly.pdbx_seq_one_letter_code
_entity_poly.pdbx_strand_id
1 'polypeptide(L)'
;MGLDISVNFDNQENIYLLDEFEKIQEVANLSRTFCNFMCRKEVVEDCRPELDQIGELTGVNITFLYNMQEYAEEWEIEEMLEFEDDEDEKENLRQSMLKKNAEVGNNISEVKNNLILLIEKLGEIENLEQKLDKTSYDTIGIEKYFSNFHTNTGDGYIGNNLGQDLRNLLSLLNFGLSNGSKTIYFNYG
;
A
#
# COMPACT_ATOMS: atom_id res chain seq x y z
N MET A 1 18.39 8.16 -5.03
CA MET A 1 17.73 7.56 -3.84
C MET A 1 16.24 7.70 -4.13
N GLY A 2 15.51 6.59 -4.14
CA GLY A 2 14.08 6.55 -4.47
C GLY A 2 13.32 6.07 -3.24
N LEU A 3 12.08 6.55 -3.08
CA LEU A 3 11.18 6.16 -2.01
C LEU A 3 10.68 4.73 -2.26
N ASP A 4 10.79 3.88 -1.27
CA ASP A 4 10.27 2.52 -1.27
C ASP A 4 9.10 2.40 -0.28
N ILE A 5 8.31 1.33 -0.41
CA ILE A 5 7.16 1.04 0.45
C ILE A 5 7.34 -0.32 1.09
N SER A 6 7.16 -0.39 2.40
CA SER A 6 7.19 -1.61 3.19
C SER A 6 5.82 -1.88 3.81
N VAL A 7 5.57 -3.14 4.14
CA VAL A 7 4.34 -3.59 4.78
C VAL A 7 4.69 -3.99 6.21
N ASN A 8 4.06 -3.33 7.16
CA ASN A 8 4.28 -3.53 8.58
C ASN A 8 3.01 -4.05 9.28
N PHE A 9 3.21 -4.67 10.44
CA PHE A 9 2.19 -5.29 11.26
C PHE A 9 2.18 -4.71 12.68
N ASP A 10 1.05 -4.78 13.39
CA ASP A 10 0.95 -4.34 14.80
C ASP A 10 1.84 -5.14 15.77
N ASN A 11 2.22 -6.36 15.39
CA ASN A 11 3.09 -7.24 16.16
C ASN A 11 4.45 -7.46 15.46
N GLN A 12 4.95 -6.45 14.73
CA GLN A 12 6.14 -6.53 13.89
C GLN A 12 7.35 -7.17 14.59
N GLU A 13 7.60 -6.81 15.86
CA GLU A 13 8.71 -7.37 16.65
C GLU A 13 8.64 -8.90 16.77
N ASN A 14 7.44 -9.47 16.91
CA ASN A 14 7.26 -10.92 16.97
C ASN A 14 7.45 -11.57 15.60
N ILE A 15 7.03 -10.87 14.54
CA ILE A 15 7.16 -11.34 13.15
C ILE A 15 8.63 -11.40 12.73
N TYR A 16 9.45 -10.42 13.11
CA TYR A 16 10.88 -10.42 12.81
C TYR A 16 11.65 -11.59 13.43
N LEU A 17 11.10 -12.24 14.46
CA LEU A 17 11.71 -13.41 15.10
C LEU A 17 11.42 -14.72 14.34
N LEU A 18 10.60 -14.69 13.29
CA LEU A 18 10.23 -15.86 12.51
C LEU A 18 11.20 -16.06 11.33
N ASP A 19 11.83 -17.23 11.24
CA ASP A 19 12.72 -17.60 10.13
C ASP A 19 12.01 -17.56 8.76
N GLU A 20 10.69 -17.70 8.74
CA GLU A 20 9.86 -17.62 7.54
C GLU A 20 9.65 -16.19 7.06
N PHE A 21 9.86 -15.18 7.91
CA PHE A 21 9.60 -13.80 7.56
C PHE A 21 10.58 -13.26 6.52
N GLU A 22 11.88 -13.57 6.67
CA GLU A 22 12.89 -13.19 5.68
C GLU A 22 12.57 -13.79 4.30
N LYS A 23 12.15 -15.07 4.29
CA LYS A 23 11.78 -15.78 3.05
C LYS A 23 10.55 -15.18 2.38
N ILE A 24 9.52 -14.81 3.14
CA ILE A 24 8.32 -14.20 2.55
C ILE A 24 8.65 -12.79 2.03
N GLN A 25 9.49 -12.02 2.72
CA GLN A 25 9.92 -10.71 2.23
C GLN A 25 10.69 -10.84 0.91
N GLU A 26 11.62 -11.77 0.78
CA GLU A 26 12.38 -11.98 -0.46
C GLU A 26 11.49 -12.22 -1.69
N VAL A 27 10.37 -12.93 -1.53
CA VAL A 27 9.51 -13.34 -2.65
C VAL A 27 8.26 -12.48 -2.84
N ALA A 28 7.82 -11.77 -1.79
CA ALA A 28 6.57 -11.01 -1.77
C ALA A 28 6.80 -9.50 -1.52
N ASN A 29 7.93 -8.96 -1.98
CA ASN A 29 8.18 -7.53 -1.93
C ASN A 29 7.23 -6.72 -2.82
N LEU A 30 6.96 -5.48 -2.41
CA LEU A 30 6.27 -4.50 -3.23
C LEU A 30 7.29 -3.72 -4.04
N SER A 31 6.99 -3.49 -5.30
CA SER A 31 7.92 -2.76 -6.16
C SER A 31 7.96 -1.27 -5.84
N ARG A 32 9.06 -0.61 -6.20
CA ARG A 32 9.12 0.86 -6.21
C ARG A 32 8.02 1.48 -7.09
N THR A 33 7.56 0.76 -8.10
CA THR A 33 6.47 1.22 -8.97
C THR A 33 5.14 1.22 -8.21
N PHE A 34 4.92 0.26 -7.31
CA PHE A 34 3.78 0.27 -6.39
C PHE A 34 3.83 1.45 -5.43
N CYS A 35 5.00 1.76 -4.86
CA CYS A 35 5.20 2.96 -4.03
C CYS A 35 4.79 4.22 -4.80
N ASN A 36 5.35 4.42 -6.00
CA ASN A 36 5.01 5.56 -6.85
C ASN A 36 3.51 5.60 -7.18
N PHE A 37 2.88 4.44 -7.44
CA PHE A 37 1.46 4.31 -7.71
C PHE A 37 0.60 4.76 -6.52
N MET A 38 0.95 4.36 -5.30
CA MET A 38 0.24 4.80 -4.08
C MET A 38 0.38 6.31 -3.82
N CYS A 39 1.54 6.89 -4.14
CA CYS A 39 1.79 8.32 -3.99
C CYS A 39 1.14 9.21 -5.07
N ARG A 40 0.54 8.65 -6.13
CA ARG A 40 0.01 9.45 -7.25
C ARG A 40 -1.03 10.47 -6.85
N LYS A 41 -1.83 10.15 -5.83
CA LYS A 41 -2.88 11.04 -5.30
C LYS A 41 -2.35 12.43 -4.94
N GLU A 42 -1.09 12.52 -4.50
CA GLU A 42 -0.47 13.76 -4.04
C GLU A 42 0.39 14.45 -5.12
N VAL A 43 0.59 13.82 -6.29
CA VAL A 43 1.55 14.27 -7.32
C VAL A 43 0.88 14.61 -8.65
N VAL A 44 -0.27 14.01 -8.95
CA VAL A 44 -0.95 14.19 -10.23
C VAL A 44 -2.01 15.26 -10.13
N GLU A 45 -1.78 16.39 -10.80
CA GLU A 45 -2.72 17.53 -10.84
C GLU A 45 -3.59 17.54 -12.11
N ASP A 46 -3.13 16.90 -13.19
CA ASP A 46 -3.72 17.01 -14.53
C ASP A 46 -4.69 15.87 -14.87
N CYS A 47 -4.75 14.82 -14.06
CA CYS A 47 -5.74 13.78 -14.18
C CYS A 47 -6.11 13.16 -12.82
N ARG A 48 -7.11 12.28 -12.83
CA ARG A 48 -7.48 11.51 -11.64
C ARG A 48 -6.40 10.46 -11.35
N PRO A 49 -6.07 10.18 -10.08
CA PRO A 49 -5.13 9.12 -9.72
C PRO A 49 -5.57 7.75 -10.26
N GLU A 50 -4.62 6.93 -10.70
CA GLU A 50 -4.91 5.63 -11.32
C GLU A 50 -5.61 4.67 -10.36
N LEU A 51 -5.34 4.75 -9.06
CA LEU A 51 -6.02 3.92 -8.05
C LEU A 51 -7.52 4.24 -7.94
N ASP A 52 -7.89 5.52 -8.02
CA ASP A 52 -9.30 5.95 -7.98
C ASP A 52 -10.04 5.46 -9.22
N GLN A 53 -9.41 5.58 -10.39
CA GLN A 53 -9.96 5.06 -11.65
C GLN A 53 -10.16 3.53 -11.59
N ILE A 54 -9.21 2.80 -10.98
CA ILE A 54 -9.34 1.36 -10.73
C ILE A 54 -10.54 1.06 -9.82
N GLY A 55 -10.75 1.83 -8.76
CA GLY A 55 -11.92 1.68 -7.88
C GLY A 55 -13.24 1.86 -8.65
N GLU A 56 -13.32 2.85 -9.52
CA GLU A 56 -14.49 3.06 -10.39
C GLU A 56 -14.70 1.93 -11.40
N LEU A 57 -13.64 1.50 -12.08
CA LEU A 57 -13.69 0.46 -13.11
C LEU A 57 -14.10 -0.91 -12.54
N THR A 58 -13.67 -1.20 -11.32
CA THR A 58 -13.93 -2.48 -10.65
C THR A 58 -15.19 -2.45 -9.78
N GLY A 59 -15.64 -1.26 -9.38
CA GLY A 59 -16.69 -1.08 -8.37
C GLY A 59 -16.25 -1.46 -6.95
N VAL A 60 -14.96 -1.73 -6.73
CA VAL A 60 -14.41 -2.06 -5.42
C VAL A 60 -14.03 -0.77 -4.70
N ASN A 61 -14.43 -0.64 -3.43
CA ASN A 61 -13.99 0.48 -2.62
C ASN A 61 -12.48 0.37 -2.37
N ILE A 62 -11.67 1.27 -2.95
CA ILE A 62 -10.20 1.27 -2.83
C ILE A 62 -9.69 2.02 -1.59
N THR A 63 -10.58 2.62 -0.79
CA THR A 63 -10.21 3.41 0.40
C THR A 63 -9.35 2.63 1.39
N PHE A 64 -9.50 1.29 1.45
CA PHE A 64 -8.69 0.46 2.33
C PHE A 64 -7.17 0.57 2.04
N LEU A 65 -6.75 0.79 0.78
CA LEU A 65 -5.35 0.99 0.43
C LEU A 65 -4.84 2.37 0.86
N TYR A 66 -5.70 3.40 0.80
CA TYR A 66 -5.34 4.72 1.33
C TYR A 66 -5.24 4.71 2.84
N ASN A 67 -6.19 4.09 3.53
CA ASN A 67 -6.19 4.02 5.00
C ASN A 67 -4.93 3.34 5.56
N MET A 68 -4.34 2.39 4.83
CA MET A 68 -3.07 1.77 5.24
C MET A 68 -1.89 2.75 5.31
N GLN A 69 -1.97 3.94 4.70
CA GLN A 69 -0.93 4.97 4.75
C GLN A 69 -1.08 5.92 5.95
N GLU A 70 -2.19 5.83 6.68
CA GLU A 70 -2.54 6.79 7.73
C GLU A 70 -2.08 6.35 9.12
N TYR A 71 -1.53 5.14 9.25
CA TYR A 71 -0.99 4.64 10.51
C TYR A 71 0.42 5.18 10.74
N ALA A 72 0.66 5.77 11.90
CA ALA A 72 1.97 6.24 12.33
C ALA A 72 2.45 5.45 13.55
N GLU A 73 3.68 4.97 13.53
CA GLU A 73 4.32 4.34 14.69
C GLU A 73 4.64 5.39 15.78
N GLU A 74 4.85 4.93 17.02
CA GLU A 74 5.11 5.84 18.15
C GLU A 74 6.32 6.73 17.89
N TRP A 75 7.40 6.19 17.31
CA TRP A 75 8.60 6.94 16.97
C TRP A 75 8.34 7.97 15.85
N GLU A 76 7.48 7.66 14.87
CA GLU A 76 7.10 8.59 13.79
C GLU A 76 6.27 9.75 14.35
N ILE A 77 5.36 9.44 15.28
CA ILE A 77 4.58 10.46 16.00
C ILE A 77 5.54 11.37 16.78
N GLU A 78 6.49 10.81 17.52
CA GLU A 78 7.47 11.59 18.28
C GLU A 78 8.31 12.49 17.37
N GLU A 79 8.85 11.95 16.27
CA GLU A 79 9.62 12.72 15.28
C GLU A 79 8.80 13.86 14.68
N MET A 80 7.54 13.60 14.28
CA MET A 80 6.67 14.64 13.74
C MET A 80 6.38 15.75 14.76
N LEU A 81 6.26 15.42 16.04
CA LEU A 81 6.02 16.39 17.11
C LEU A 81 7.25 17.25 17.43
N GLU A 82 8.47 16.82 17.09
CA GLU A 82 9.69 17.62 17.29
C GLU A 82 9.72 18.87 16.39
N PHE A 83 8.99 18.86 15.27
CA PHE A 83 8.92 19.98 14.33
C PHE A 83 7.85 21.02 14.68
N GLU A 84 7.00 20.74 15.69
CA GLU A 84 5.94 21.66 16.11
C GLU A 84 6.38 22.47 17.34
N ASP A 85 6.31 23.79 17.27
CA ASP A 85 6.81 24.66 18.34
C ASP A 85 5.73 24.96 19.39
N ASP A 86 4.45 24.94 19.00
CA ASP A 86 3.33 25.23 19.88
C ASP A 86 2.82 23.97 20.59
N GLU A 87 2.69 24.04 21.93
CA GLU A 87 2.30 22.88 22.74
C GLU A 87 0.82 22.47 22.57
N ASP A 88 -0.07 23.42 22.27
CA ASP A 88 -1.46 23.10 21.97
C ASP A 88 -1.57 22.46 20.58
N GLU A 89 -0.81 22.94 19.59
CA GLU A 89 -0.73 22.34 18.25
C GLU A 89 -0.10 20.94 18.29
N LYS A 90 0.96 20.73 19.10
CA LYS A 90 1.54 19.41 19.36
C LYS A 90 0.51 18.41 19.90
N GLU A 91 -0.24 18.79 20.93
CA GLU A 91 -1.24 17.89 21.51
C GLU A 91 -2.38 17.60 20.52
N ASN A 92 -2.83 18.60 19.78
CA ASN A 92 -3.83 18.40 18.73
C ASN A 92 -3.33 17.45 17.63
N LEU A 93 -2.08 17.60 17.19
CA LEU A 93 -1.44 16.74 16.20
C LEU A 93 -1.31 15.29 16.71
N ARG A 94 -0.85 15.12 17.95
CA ARG A 94 -0.78 13.82 18.64
C ARG A 94 -2.15 13.13 18.67
N GLN A 95 -3.19 13.83 19.12
CA GLN A 95 -4.54 13.26 19.19
C GLN A 95 -5.10 12.92 17.80
N SER A 96 -4.80 13.72 16.79
CA SER A 96 -5.17 13.46 15.40
C SER A 96 -4.54 12.16 14.88
N MET A 97 -3.23 11.96 15.10
CA MET A 97 -2.52 10.74 14.68
C MET A 97 -3.01 9.51 15.44
N LEU A 98 -3.17 9.59 16.77
CA LEU A 98 -3.71 8.47 17.56
C LEU A 98 -5.13 8.08 17.13
N LYS A 99 -5.95 9.06 16.76
CA LYS A 99 -7.28 8.80 16.20
C LYS A 99 -7.19 8.06 14.87
N LYS A 100 -6.31 8.48 13.95
CA LYS A 100 -6.08 7.77 12.68
C LYS A 100 -5.61 6.33 12.92
N ASN A 101 -4.67 6.11 13.83
CA ASN A 101 -4.22 4.77 14.20
C ASN A 101 -5.38 3.88 14.70
N ALA A 102 -6.31 4.45 15.48
CA ALA A 102 -7.49 3.73 15.94
C ALA A 102 -8.47 3.40 14.79
N GLU A 103 -8.57 4.25 13.77
CA GLU A 103 -9.39 4.01 12.56
C GLU A 103 -8.77 2.93 11.66
N VAL A 104 -7.44 2.83 11.61
CA VAL A 104 -6.70 1.79 10.85
C VAL A 104 -6.58 0.48 11.64
N GLY A 105 -6.63 0.53 12.98
CA GLY A 105 -6.45 -0.63 13.84
C GLY A 105 -7.43 -1.78 13.57
N ASN A 106 -6.95 -3.02 13.65
CA ASN A 106 -7.71 -4.25 13.39
C ASN A 106 -8.22 -4.40 11.93
N ASN A 107 -7.61 -3.71 10.96
CA ASN A 107 -8.03 -3.71 9.56
C ASN A 107 -7.65 -4.96 8.75
N ILE A 108 -6.74 -5.83 9.23
CA ILE A 108 -6.07 -6.81 8.36
C ILE A 108 -7.04 -7.76 7.63
N SER A 109 -8.13 -8.15 8.29
CA SER A 109 -9.14 -9.04 7.70
C SER A 109 -10.00 -8.33 6.65
N GLU A 110 -10.33 -7.07 6.88
CA GLU A 110 -11.07 -6.24 5.91
C GLU A 110 -10.22 -5.99 4.67
N VAL A 111 -8.97 -5.55 4.87
CA VAL A 111 -7.99 -5.30 3.80
C VAL A 111 -7.83 -6.56 2.94
N LYS A 112 -7.64 -7.74 3.57
CA LYS A 112 -7.53 -9.01 2.84
C LYS A 112 -8.74 -9.29 1.95
N ASN A 113 -9.95 -9.14 2.48
CA ASN A 113 -11.18 -9.42 1.72
C ASN A 113 -11.36 -8.47 0.55
N ASN A 114 -11.14 -7.16 0.77
CA ASN A 114 -11.23 -6.15 -0.28
C ASN A 114 -10.13 -6.33 -1.35
N LEU A 115 -8.92 -6.72 -0.93
CA LEU A 115 -7.82 -6.99 -1.85
C LEU A 115 -8.09 -8.22 -2.73
N ILE A 116 -8.64 -9.30 -2.16
CA ILE A 116 -9.05 -10.48 -2.95
C ILE A 116 -10.08 -10.06 -4.00
N LEU A 117 -11.12 -9.33 -3.60
CA LEU A 117 -12.15 -8.86 -4.51
C LEU A 117 -11.58 -7.94 -5.60
N LEU A 118 -10.66 -7.04 -5.24
CA LEU A 118 -9.97 -6.16 -6.19
C LEU A 118 -9.16 -6.97 -7.21
N ILE A 119 -8.39 -7.96 -6.77
CA ILE A 119 -7.60 -8.83 -7.64
C ILE A 119 -8.51 -9.60 -8.60
N GLU A 120 -9.60 -10.17 -8.10
CA GLU A 120 -10.58 -10.89 -8.92
C GLU A 120 -11.18 -9.98 -9.99
N LYS A 121 -11.63 -8.77 -9.62
CA LYS A 121 -12.26 -7.83 -10.54
C LYS A 121 -11.28 -7.26 -11.57
N LEU A 122 -10.06 -6.94 -11.16
CA LEU A 122 -9.01 -6.51 -12.10
C LEU A 122 -8.62 -7.62 -13.06
N GLY A 123 -8.64 -8.88 -12.62
CA GLY A 123 -8.38 -10.05 -13.46
C GLY A 123 -9.37 -10.26 -14.60
N GLU A 124 -10.58 -9.69 -14.49
CA GLU A 124 -11.63 -9.70 -15.53
C GLU A 124 -11.45 -8.58 -16.56
N ILE A 125 -10.58 -7.59 -16.31
CA ILE A 125 -10.40 -6.42 -17.17
C ILE A 125 -9.23 -6.65 -18.13
N GLU A 126 -9.55 -6.91 -19.39
CA GLU A 126 -8.55 -6.94 -20.46
C GLU A 126 -8.06 -5.53 -20.82
N ASN A 127 -6.76 -5.41 -21.09
CA ASN A 127 -6.07 -4.19 -21.53
C ASN A 127 -6.31 -3.00 -20.59
N LEU A 128 -6.15 -3.21 -19.28
CA LEU A 128 -6.38 -2.19 -18.25
C LEU A 128 -5.59 -0.89 -18.54
N GLU A 129 -4.37 -1.01 -19.04
CA GLU A 129 -3.50 0.12 -19.38
C GLU A 129 -4.10 1.06 -20.43
N GLN A 130 -5.01 0.56 -21.28
CA GLN A 130 -5.70 1.36 -22.30
C GLN A 130 -6.98 2.01 -21.78
N LYS A 131 -7.46 1.59 -20.61
CA LYS A 131 -8.69 2.10 -19.97
C LYS A 131 -8.43 3.18 -18.94
N LEU A 132 -7.17 3.35 -18.53
CA LEU A 132 -6.75 4.42 -17.62
C LEU A 132 -6.51 5.71 -18.40
N ASP A 133 -6.86 6.82 -17.78
CA ASP A 133 -6.60 8.16 -18.30
C ASP A 133 -5.08 8.34 -18.48
N LYS A 134 -4.69 8.89 -19.63
CA LYS A 134 -3.29 9.19 -19.89
C LYS A 134 -2.87 10.43 -19.11
N THR A 135 -1.66 10.40 -18.58
CA THR A 135 -1.11 11.50 -17.79
C THR A 135 0.02 12.16 -18.57
N SER A 136 0.23 13.46 -18.38
CA SER A 136 1.36 14.14 -19.02
C SER A 136 2.71 13.75 -18.39
N TYR A 137 2.68 13.13 -17.21
CA TYR A 137 3.83 12.72 -16.43
C TYR A 137 3.73 11.25 -15.99
N ASP A 138 4.15 10.35 -16.87
CA ASP A 138 4.13 8.90 -16.66
C ASP A 138 5.41 8.41 -15.95
N THR A 139 5.45 8.56 -14.63
CA THR A 139 6.53 8.04 -13.77
C THR A 139 6.38 6.56 -13.40
N ILE A 140 5.22 5.98 -13.69
CA ILE A 140 4.88 4.59 -13.37
C ILE A 140 5.23 3.68 -14.56
N GLY A 141 5.18 4.20 -15.78
CA GLY A 141 5.19 3.42 -17.00
C GLY A 141 3.87 2.68 -17.16
N ILE A 142 2.76 3.41 -17.29
CA ILE A 142 1.37 2.88 -17.29
C ILE A 142 1.23 1.66 -18.21
N GLU A 143 1.71 1.77 -19.45
CA GLU A 143 1.62 0.69 -20.44
C GLU A 143 2.25 -0.62 -19.96
N LYS A 144 3.33 -0.54 -19.19
CA LYS A 144 4.02 -1.72 -18.69
C LYS A 144 3.41 -2.18 -17.37
N TYR A 145 3.21 -1.28 -16.41
CA TYR A 145 2.82 -1.60 -15.05
C TYR A 145 1.40 -2.19 -14.94
N PHE A 146 0.46 -1.70 -15.76
CA PHE A 146 -0.92 -2.18 -15.76
C PHE A 146 -1.18 -3.32 -16.76
N SER A 147 -0.13 -3.78 -17.46
CA SER A 147 -0.22 -4.91 -18.41
C SER A 147 0.02 -6.27 -17.75
N ASN A 148 -0.37 -7.34 -18.45
CA ASN A 148 -0.03 -8.72 -18.10
C ASN A 148 -0.44 -9.13 -16.67
N PHE A 149 -1.59 -8.66 -16.19
CA PHE A 149 -2.04 -8.77 -14.79
C PHE A 149 -1.83 -10.17 -14.16
N HIS A 150 -2.09 -11.24 -14.91
CA HIS A 150 -1.99 -12.63 -14.43
C HIS A 150 -0.57 -13.22 -14.42
N THR A 151 0.41 -12.50 -14.95
CA THR A 151 1.81 -12.97 -15.06
C THR A 151 2.69 -12.18 -14.09
N ASN A 152 3.56 -12.86 -13.36
CA ASN A 152 4.62 -12.21 -12.59
C ASN A 152 5.76 -11.82 -13.54
N THR A 153 5.99 -10.53 -13.73
CA THR A 153 6.93 -9.99 -14.72
C THR A 153 8.24 -9.49 -14.11
N GLY A 154 8.24 -9.22 -12.81
CA GLY A 154 9.37 -8.68 -12.06
C GLY A 154 10.04 -9.70 -11.15
N ASP A 155 11.15 -9.29 -10.56
CA ASP A 155 11.93 -10.08 -9.59
C ASP A 155 11.43 -9.93 -8.15
N GLY A 156 10.32 -9.20 -7.93
CA GLY A 156 9.76 -8.92 -6.61
C GLY A 156 10.02 -7.50 -6.13
N TYR A 157 11.07 -6.82 -6.61
CA TYR A 157 11.39 -5.43 -6.21
C TYR A 157 11.41 -4.47 -7.42
N ILE A 158 11.87 -4.94 -8.58
CA ILE A 158 11.92 -4.20 -9.84
C ILE A 158 11.12 -4.91 -10.92
N GLY A 159 10.32 -4.14 -11.66
CA GLY A 159 9.63 -4.64 -12.85
C GLY A 159 8.38 -5.47 -12.56
N ASN A 160 7.91 -5.49 -11.31
CA ASN A 160 6.58 -6.01 -11.00
C ASN A 160 5.54 -5.21 -11.80
N ASN A 161 4.47 -5.89 -12.20
CA ASN A 161 3.23 -5.24 -12.62
C ASN A 161 2.27 -5.14 -11.42
N LEU A 162 1.17 -4.41 -11.60
CA LEU A 162 0.15 -4.25 -10.55
C LEU A 162 -0.33 -5.61 -10.02
N GLY A 163 -0.58 -6.57 -10.91
CA GLY A 163 -1.07 -7.89 -10.49
C GLY A 163 -0.11 -8.63 -9.56
N GLN A 164 1.19 -8.57 -9.84
CA GLN A 164 2.23 -9.15 -9.00
C GLN A 164 2.29 -8.42 -7.65
N ASP A 165 2.28 -7.08 -7.63
CA ASP A 165 2.31 -6.32 -6.38
C ASP A 165 1.09 -6.60 -5.49
N LEU A 166 -0.12 -6.70 -6.07
CA LEU A 166 -1.33 -7.04 -5.30
C LEU A 166 -1.29 -8.47 -4.75
N ARG A 167 -0.76 -9.44 -5.51
CA ARG A 167 -0.57 -10.83 -5.03
C ARG A 167 0.52 -10.92 -3.96
N ASN A 168 1.56 -10.11 -4.07
CA ASN A 168 2.63 -10.00 -3.08
C ASN A 168 2.07 -9.41 -1.78
N LEU A 169 1.32 -8.31 -1.86
CA LEU A 169 0.60 -7.73 -0.71
C LEU A 169 -0.35 -8.75 -0.06
N LEU A 170 -1.11 -9.51 -0.86
CA LEU A 170 -1.99 -10.57 -0.34
C LEU A 170 -1.20 -11.69 0.38
N SER A 171 -0.01 -12.02 -0.10
CA SER A 171 0.86 -13.01 0.52
C SER A 171 1.37 -12.53 1.88
N LEU A 172 1.79 -11.27 1.97
CA LEU A 172 2.20 -10.61 3.22
C LEU A 172 1.04 -10.52 4.22
N LEU A 173 -0.15 -10.12 3.76
CA LEU A 173 -1.39 -10.11 4.56
C LEU A 173 -1.69 -11.47 5.17
N ASN A 174 -1.64 -12.52 4.36
CA ASN A 174 -1.88 -13.88 4.82
C ASN A 174 -0.84 -14.33 5.85
N PHE A 175 0.43 -13.95 5.64
CA PHE A 175 1.50 -14.24 6.57
C PHE A 175 1.26 -13.57 7.93
N GLY A 176 1.02 -12.26 7.98
CA GLY A 176 0.73 -11.54 9.23
C GLY A 176 -0.48 -12.11 9.96
N LEU A 177 -1.59 -12.32 9.23
CA LEU A 177 -2.81 -12.90 9.79
C LEU A 177 -2.55 -14.29 10.41
N SER A 178 -1.78 -15.15 9.73
CA SER A 178 -1.46 -16.50 10.22
C SER A 178 -0.57 -16.49 11.48
N ASN A 179 0.14 -15.38 11.71
CA ASN A 179 1.03 -15.15 12.85
C ASN A 179 0.43 -14.18 13.88
N GLY A 180 -0.88 -13.97 13.85
CA GLY A 180 -1.62 -13.27 14.90
C GLY A 180 -1.65 -11.75 14.80
N SER A 181 -1.17 -11.15 13.71
CA SER A 181 -1.34 -9.72 13.45
C SER A 181 -2.82 -9.37 13.29
N LYS A 182 -3.19 -8.19 13.75
CA LYS A 182 -4.54 -7.63 13.60
C LYS A 182 -4.56 -6.39 12.72
N THR A 183 -3.46 -5.66 12.68
CA THR A 183 -3.35 -4.42 11.89
C THR A 183 -2.23 -4.59 10.87
N ILE A 184 -2.44 -4.01 9.70
CA ILE A 184 -1.46 -3.90 8.63
C ILE A 184 -1.46 -2.47 8.09
N TYR A 185 -0.28 -1.95 7.80
CA TYR A 185 -0.11 -0.60 7.31
C TYR A 185 1.15 -0.50 6.44
N PHE A 186 1.25 0.61 5.71
CA PHE A 186 2.41 0.92 4.89
C PHE A 186 3.36 1.85 5.65
N ASN A 187 4.66 1.62 5.47
CA ASN A 187 5.71 2.57 5.85
C ASN A 187 6.56 2.90 4.61
N TYR A 188 7.08 4.12 4.53
CA TYR A 188 7.83 4.64 3.40
C TYR A 188 9.26 5.00 3.81
N GLY A 189 10.27 4.59 3.02
CA GLY A 189 11.69 4.79 3.34
C GLY A 189 12.64 4.80 2.15
#